data_AF-A0A520Q2M6-F1
#
_entry.id   AF-A0A520Q2M6-F1
#
_cell.length_a   1.000
_cell.length_b   1.000
_cell.length_c   1.000
_cell.angle_alpha   90.00
_cell.angle_beta   90.00
_cell.angle_gamma   90.00
#
_symmetry.space_group_name_H-M   'P 1'
#
loop_
_entity.id
_entity.type
_entity.pdbx_description
1 polymer ?
#
loop_
_entity_poly.entity_id
_entity_poly.type
_entity_poly.pdbx_seq_one_letter_code
_entity_poly.pdbx_strand_id
1 'polypeptide(L)'
;MKTYALDKARADGWLEQLGDGSQGFTQLCEVVGERFVAFSVIAGIRITALTVDPRNPDQSVVEFEIGELPGSQRLSLSDFRERLAQAMLSEDENETGAPKGADAESLQSYIGFRYVLLAPLYDIGLECLKVDGDLATIEVAIGGQKTDLPLDDFRDLVRDRVREDVQQQRAPSPFSIDLNLVPRARAAAKAEDSDGVVELLGSWPGPLSLLLRTAEGQGLAPEVRATLAEALGMLGSAFVDLGRTEWAQEVLRLGIQWGQDQLEVSADLFRRLGGAYVAEERHGEAIGLFRRALALGAPRSEVLPALARSFLARDRHIAAILCAEDALAAGASQDAVRDVRTKAKEVLGTPWERFRTRVPA
;
A
#
# COMPACT_ATOMS: atom_id res chain seq x y z
N MET A 1 11.71 -2.84 -49.41
CA MET A 1 12.46 -2.71 -48.14
C MET A 1 13.64 -1.76 -48.28
N LYS A 2 13.56 -0.56 -47.67
CA LYS A 2 14.68 0.39 -47.49
C LYS A 2 15.25 0.23 -46.09
N THR A 3 16.57 0.32 -45.94
CA THR A 3 17.25 0.24 -44.63
C THR A 3 17.98 1.55 -44.35
N TYR A 4 17.79 2.09 -43.15
CA TYR A 4 18.40 3.32 -42.66
C TYR A 4 19.24 3.00 -41.43
N ALA A 5 20.52 3.39 -41.44
CA ALA A 5 21.39 3.27 -40.27
C ALA A 5 21.04 4.37 -39.26
N LEU A 6 20.92 4.01 -37.98
CA LEU A 6 20.48 4.93 -36.93
C LEU A 6 21.62 5.63 -36.19
N ASP A 7 22.89 5.41 -36.56
CA ASP A 7 24.07 5.99 -35.89
C ASP A 7 23.96 7.51 -35.65
N LYS A 8 23.35 8.24 -36.59
CA LYS A 8 23.16 9.71 -36.50
C LYS A 8 21.88 10.14 -35.79
N ALA A 9 20.93 9.21 -35.64
CA ALA A 9 19.62 9.46 -35.04
C ALA A 9 19.56 9.01 -33.56
N ARG A 10 20.51 8.20 -33.10
CA ARG A 10 20.64 7.77 -31.70
C ARG A 10 20.87 8.96 -30.77
N ALA A 11 20.39 8.81 -29.53
CA ALA A 11 20.60 9.77 -28.46
C ALA A 11 21.44 9.17 -27.32
N ASP A 12 22.42 8.31 -27.62
CA ASP A 12 23.18 7.63 -26.57
C ASP A 12 23.95 8.63 -25.69
N GLY A 13 23.89 8.45 -24.37
CA GLY A 13 24.62 9.30 -23.41
C GLY A 13 24.06 10.72 -23.25
N TRP A 14 22.85 10.99 -23.74
CA TRP A 14 22.29 12.35 -23.76
C TRP A 14 22.05 12.94 -22.36
N LEU A 15 21.68 12.09 -21.39
CA LEU A 15 21.37 12.52 -20.03
C LEU A 15 22.64 12.91 -19.28
N GLU A 16 23.72 12.14 -19.47
CA GLU A 16 25.04 12.38 -18.91
C GLU A 16 25.63 13.68 -19.45
N GLN A 17 25.51 13.92 -20.76
CA GLN A 17 25.92 15.17 -21.40
C GLN A 17 25.17 16.38 -20.84
N LEU A 18 23.90 16.22 -20.47
CA LEU A 18 23.10 17.28 -19.84
C LEU A 18 23.57 17.54 -18.40
N GLY A 19 24.01 16.50 -17.70
CA GLY A 19 24.58 16.57 -16.36
C GLY A 19 25.93 17.29 -16.27
N ASP A 20 26.80 17.09 -17.26
CA ASP A 20 28.15 17.70 -17.29
C ASP A 20 28.14 19.24 -17.27
N GLY A 21 27.04 19.87 -17.71
CA GLY A 21 26.89 21.32 -17.78
C GLY A 21 26.13 21.98 -16.63
N SER A 22 25.54 21.23 -15.70
CA SER A 22 24.59 21.77 -14.72
C SER A 22 25.02 21.56 -13.26
N GLN A 23 25.23 22.67 -12.54
CA GLN A 23 25.47 22.62 -11.09
C GLN A 23 24.24 22.04 -10.38
N GLY A 24 24.45 21.01 -9.56
CA GLY A 24 23.38 20.38 -8.79
C GLY A 24 22.61 19.29 -9.52
N PHE A 25 22.99 18.89 -10.74
CA PHE A 25 22.33 17.80 -11.48
C PHE A 25 22.32 16.48 -10.72
N THR A 26 23.47 16.11 -10.12
CA THR A 26 23.58 14.90 -9.31
C THR A 26 22.61 14.94 -8.13
N GLN A 27 22.54 16.07 -7.42
CA GLN A 27 21.62 16.24 -6.29
C GLN A 27 20.15 16.20 -6.75
N LEU A 28 19.84 16.78 -7.90
CA LEU A 28 18.51 16.71 -8.49
C LEU A 28 18.13 15.25 -8.82
N CYS A 29 19.04 14.49 -9.43
CA CYS A 29 18.84 13.08 -9.72
C CYS A 29 18.70 12.23 -8.45
N GLU A 30 19.44 12.54 -7.39
CA GLU A 30 19.33 11.87 -6.09
C GLU A 30 17.95 12.07 -5.45
N VAL A 31 17.39 13.29 -5.52
CA VAL A 31 16.10 13.59 -4.88
C VAL A 31 14.92 13.19 -5.76
N VAL A 32 14.92 13.59 -7.03
CA VAL A 32 13.80 13.38 -7.95
C VAL A 32 13.82 11.96 -8.54
N GLY A 33 15.00 11.36 -8.66
CA GLY A 33 15.24 10.11 -9.37
C GLY A 33 15.69 10.39 -10.79
N GLU A 34 16.83 9.81 -11.18
CA GLU A 34 17.48 9.99 -12.49
C GLU A 34 16.51 9.85 -13.67
N ARG A 35 15.69 8.78 -13.66
CA ARG A 35 14.69 8.55 -14.72
C ARG A 35 13.62 9.64 -14.80
N PHE A 36 13.20 10.20 -13.66
CA PHE A 36 12.18 11.26 -13.65
C PHE A 36 12.75 12.62 -14.06
N VAL A 37 14.04 12.87 -13.80
CA VAL A 37 14.75 14.01 -14.39
C VAL A 37 14.80 13.86 -15.92
N ALA A 38 15.08 12.65 -16.41
CA ALA A 38 15.05 12.39 -17.85
C ALA A 38 13.64 12.60 -18.42
N PHE A 39 12.59 12.08 -17.77
CA PHE A 39 11.19 12.27 -18.18
C PHE A 39 10.79 13.75 -18.21
N SER A 40 11.27 14.58 -17.27
CA SER A 40 10.97 16.01 -17.31
C SER A 40 11.55 16.67 -18.55
N VAL A 41 12.80 16.35 -18.92
CA VAL A 41 13.41 16.90 -20.14
C VAL A 41 12.65 16.43 -21.38
N ILE A 42 12.31 15.15 -21.47
CA ILE A 42 11.56 14.58 -22.60
C ILE A 42 10.16 15.23 -22.72
N ALA A 43 9.51 15.54 -21.59
CA ALA A 43 8.23 16.23 -21.55
C ALA A 43 8.33 17.75 -21.83
N GLY A 44 9.52 18.30 -22.05
CA GLY A 44 9.73 19.74 -22.22
C GLY A 44 9.51 20.54 -20.92
N ILE A 45 9.68 19.88 -19.78
CA ILE A 45 9.54 20.45 -18.43
C ILE A 45 10.91 20.80 -17.88
N ARG A 46 11.08 22.06 -17.47
CA ARG A 46 12.30 22.55 -16.83
C ARG A 46 12.05 22.74 -15.34
N ILE A 47 12.75 21.96 -14.52
CA ILE A 47 12.75 22.15 -13.07
C ILE A 47 13.56 23.41 -12.74
N THR A 48 12.93 24.36 -12.05
CA THR A 48 13.55 25.66 -11.70
C THR A 48 13.99 25.70 -10.24
N ALA A 49 13.24 25.06 -9.34
CA ALA A 49 13.62 24.93 -7.94
C ALA A 49 13.09 23.63 -7.31
N LEU A 50 13.78 23.18 -6.26
CA LEU A 50 13.43 22.01 -5.48
C LEU A 50 13.59 22.34 -3.99
N THR A 51 12.53 22.17 -3.22
CA THR A 51 12.56 22.30 -1.75
C THR A 51 12.39 20.92 -1.14
N VAL A 52 13.47 20.38 -0.57
CA VAL A 52 13.49 19.02 -0.01
C VAL A 52 12.89 19.01 1.39
N ASP A 53 11.90 18.15 1.63
CA ASP A 53 11.45 17.82 2.98
C ASP A 53 12.22 16.58 3.48
N PRO A 54 13.13 16.72 4.46
CA PRO A 54 13.94 15.61 4.95
C PRO A 54 13.15 14.58 5.77
N ARG A 55 11.91 14.90 6.17
CA ARG A 55 11.03 14.01 6.94
C ARG A 55 10.12 13.20 6.03
N ASN A 56 9.70 13.78 4.91
CA ASN A 56 8.89 13.11 3.91
C ASN A 56 9.28 13.53 2.49
N PRO A 57 10.17 12.77 1.82
CA PRO A 57 10.65 13.12 0.49
C PRO A 57 9.54 13.34 -0.55
N ASP A 58 8.41 12.62 -0.46
CA ASP A 58 7.29 12.76 -1.41
C ASP A 58 6.56 14.10 -1.28
N GLN A 59 6.62 14.74 -0.10
CA GLN A 59 6.10 16.10 0.12
C GLN A 59 7.11 17.19 -0.25
N SER A 60 8.31 16.82 -0.70
CA SER A 60 9.24 17.79 -1.30
C SER A 60 8.52 18.53 -2.42
N VAL A 61 8.82 19.79 -2.56
CA VAL A 61 8.13 20.66 -3.51
C VAL A 61 9.02 20.86 -4.73
N VAL A 62 8.46 20.60 -5.91
CA VAL A 62 9.08 20.86 -7.21
C VAL A 62 8.43 22.09 -7.83
N GLU A 63 9.25 23.08 -8.17
CA GLU A 63 8.85 24.22 -9.01
C GLU A 63 9.42 24.03 -10.41
N PHE A 64 8.57 24.19 -11.42
CA PHE A 64 8.93 23.90 -12.81
C PHE A 64 8.15 24.75 -13.81
N GLU A 65 8.70 24.84 -15.01
CA GLU A 65 8.12 25.52 -16.17
C GLU A 65 7.92 24.53 -17.31
N ILE A 66 6.93 24.78 -18.18
CA ILE A 66 6.61 23.91 -19.31
C ILE A 66 6.75 24.71 -20.60
N GLY A 67 7.75 24.39 -21.42
CA GLY A 67 8.04 25.12 -22.64
C GLY A 67 8.19 26.63 -22.42
N GLU A 68 7.56 27.44 -23.28
CA GLU A 68 7.57 28.91 -23.20
C GLU A 68 6.32 29.49 -22.53
N LEU A 69 5.48 28.66 -21.91
CA LEU A 69 4.26 29.14 -21.24
C LEU A 69 4.63 29.97 -20.01
N PRO A 70 4.10 31.20 -19.86
CA PRO A 70 4.39 32.02 -18.70
C PRO A 70 3.70 31.45 -17.46
N GLY A 71 4.49 31.09 -16.46
CA GLY A 71 4.03 30.72 -15.12
C GLY A 71 4.74 29.49 -14.56
N SER A 72 5.52 29.72 -13.49
CA SER A 72 6.07 28.63 -12.68
C SER A 72 4.92 27.87 -12.01
N GLN A 73 4.94 26.54 -12.15
CA GLN A 73 4.01 25.63 -11.50
C GLN A 73 4.70 24.95 -10.33
N ARG A 74 3.92 24.64 -9.30
CA ARG A 74 4.42 24.05 -8.05
C ARG A 74 3.59 22.83 -7.71
N LEU A 75 4.26 21.69 -7.53
CA LEU A 75 3.64 20.41 -7.16
C LEU A 75 4.44 19.73 -6.04
N SER A 76 3.81 18.81 -5.32
CA SER A 76 4.55 17.84 -4.52
C SER A 76 5.37 16.92 -5.42
N LEU A 77 6.42 16.29 -4.89
CA LEU A 77 7.27 15.39 -5.66
C LEU A 77 6.47 14.18 -6.14
N SER A 78 5.53 13.67 -5.34
CA SER A 78 4.63 12.60 -5.75
C SER A 78 3.73 13.01 -6.92
N ASP A 79 3.10 14.18 -6.85
CA ASP A 79 2.20 14.66 -7.91
C ASP A 79 2.98 15.00 -9.18
N PHE A 80 4.19 15.54 -9.02
CA PHE A 80 5.09 15.82 -10.13
C PHE A 80 5.49 14.54 -10.87
N ARG A 81 5.88 13.50 -10.14
CA ARG A 81 6.19 12.17 -10.72
C ARG A 81 4.99 11.55 -11.41
N GLU A 82 3.80 11.63 -10.81
CA GLU A 82 2.58 11.14 -11.44
C GLU A 82 2.26 11.86 -12.75
N ARG A 83 2.43 13.19 -12.77
CA ARG A 83 2.25 13.98 -13.99
C ARG A 83 3.24 13.59 -15.08
N LEU A 84 4.51 13.39 -14.75
CA LEU A 84 5.52 12.95 -15.71
C LEU A 84 5.20 11.56 -16.25
N ALA A 85 4.76 10.64 -15.39
CA ALA A 85 4.33 9.31 -15.81
C ALA A 85 3.17 9.38 -16.83
N GLN A 86 2.15 10.20 -16.55
CA GLN A 86 1.04 10.42 -17.47
C GLN A 86 1.50 11.03 -18.79
N ALA A 87 2.44 11.98 -18.76
CA ALA A 87 3.00 12.59 -19.97
C ALA A 87 3.80 11.58 -20.82
N MET A 88 4.57 10.68 -20.20
CA MET A 88 5.34 9.66 -20.93
C MET A 88 4.45 8.55 -21.51
N LEU A 89 3.34 8.24 -20.85
CA LEU A 89 2.39 7.19 -21.26
C LEU A 89 1.28 7.70 -22.20
N SER A 90 1.22 9.00 -22.49
CA SER A 90 0.28 9.55 -23.47
C SER A 90 0.61 9.03 -24.87
N GLU A 91 -0.40 8.82 -25.71
CA GLU A 91 -0.16 8.54 -27.13
C GLU A 91 0.52 9.74 -27.79
N ASP A 92 1.57 9.47 -28.57
CA ASP A 92 2.23 10.45 -29.43
C ASP A 92 1.61 10.40 -30.84
N GLU A 93 1.38 11.56 -31.44
CA GLU A 93 1.07 11.67 -32.87
C GLU A 93 2.33 11.38 -33.70
N ASN A 94 2.59 10.09 -33.96
CA ASN A 94 3.73 9.68 -34.78
C ASN A 94 3.44 9.86 -36.28
N GLU A 95 4.47 10.22 -37.06
CA GLU A 95 4.33 10.31 -38.52
C GLU A 95 3.96 8.94 -39.12
N THR A 96 2.93 8.93 -39.96
CA THR A 96 2.49 7.75 -40.70
C THR A 96 3.12 7.70 -42.10
N GLY A 97 3.32 6.50 -42.64
CA GLY A 97 3.91 6.28 -43.96
C GLY A 97 5.41 5.95 -43.90
N ALA A 98 6.21 6.58 -44.77
CA ALA A 98 7.66 6.37 -44.82
C ALA A 98 8.41 7.63 -44.35
N PRO A 99 9.61 7.49 -43.76
CA PRO A 99 10.40 8.63 -43.32
C PRO A 99 10.71 9.58 -44.50
N LYS A 100 10.55 10.88 -44.28
CA LYS A 100 10.70 11.96 -45.28
C LYS A 100 12.12 12.05 -45.84
N GLY A 101 13.12 11.58 -45.10
CA GLY A 101 14.53 11.63 -45.42
C GLY A 101 15.34 10.59 -44.65
N ALA A 102 16.65 10.55 -44.92
CA ALA A 102 17.62 9.71 -44.20
C ALA A 102 18.46 10.51 -43.19
N ASP A 103 18.13 11.78 -43.00
CA ASP A 103 18.67 12.65 -41.96
C ASP A 103 18.13 12.27 -40.57
N ALA A 104 18.86 12.69 -39.53
CA ALA A 104 18.55 12.33 -38.15
C ALA A 104 17.14 12.80 -37.74
N GLU A 105 16.76 14.02 -38.10
CA GLU A 105 15.48 14.62 -37.72
C GLU A 105 14.30 13.85 -38.34
N SER A 106 14.38 13.52 -39.63
CA SER A 106 13.35 12.72 -40.30
C SER A 106 13.21 11.32 -39.69
N LEU A 107 14.32 10.67 -39.32
CA LEU A 107 14.30 9.33 -38.73
C LEU A 107 13.78 9.37 -37.27
N GLN A 108 14.17 10.39 -36.51
CA GLN A 108 13.70 10.59 -35.13
C GLN A 108 12.20 10.93 -35.09
N SER A 109 11.72 11.78 -35.99
CA SER A 109 10.29 12.08 -36.12
C SER A 109 9.48 10.83 -36.45
N TYR A 110 10.00 9.98 -37.34
CA TYR A 110 9.34 8.75 -37.75
C TYR A 110 9.28 7.69 -36.64
N ILE A 111 10.39 7.48 -35.91
CA ILE A 111 10.43 6.57 -34.76
C ILE A 111 9.57 7.13 -33.61
N GLY A 112 9.63 8.44 -33.44
CA GLY A 112 9.08 9.24 -32.35
C GLY A 112 10.20 9.72 -31.42
N PHE A 113 10.37 11.03 -31.31
CA PHE A 113 11.45 11.66 -30.53
C PHE A 113 11.53 11.13 -29.09
N ARG A 114 10.37 10.93 -28.46
CA ARG A 114 10.25 10.37 -27.11
C ARG A 114 10.93 9.00 -27.01
N TYR A 115 10.63 8.09 -27.94
CA TYR A 115 11.18 6.74 -27.92
C TYR A 115 12.69 6.71 -28.17
N VAL A 116 13.19 7.60 -29.00
CA VAL A 116 14.63 7.75 -29.25
C VAL A 116 15.37 8.20 -27.98
N LEU A 117 14.78 9.10 -27.20
CA LEU A 117 15.35 9.57 -25.93
C LEU A 117 15.18 8.57 -24.78
N LEU A 118 14.09 7.80 -24.76
CA LEU A 118 13.82 6.79 -23.74
C LEU A 118 14.65 5.52 -23.92
N ALA A 119 14.90 5.08 -25.16
CA ALA A 119 15.63 3.85 -25.46
C ALA A 119 16.98 3.70 -24.70
N PRO A 120 17.89 4.71 -24.71
CA PRO A 120 19.16 4.60 -23.99
C PRO A 120 19.00 4.52 -22.48
N LEU A 121 17.91 5.05 -21.89
CA LEU A 121 17.64 4.95 -20.45
C LEU A 121 17.31 3.51 -19.99
N TYR A 122 17.00 2.64 -20.95
CA TYR A 122 16.65 1.23 -20.74
C TYR A 122 17.68 0.28 -21.35
N ASP A 123 18.88 0.77 -21.68
CA ASP A 123 19.94 0.02 -22.34
C ASP A 123 19.50 -0.60 -23.68
N ILE A 124 18.62 0.10 -24.41
CA ILE A 124 18.15 -0.30 -25.73
C ILE A 124 18.91 0.51 -26.78
N GLY A 125 19.87 -0.12 -27.45
CA GLY A 125 20.61 0.50 -28.55
C GLY A 125 19.82 0.43 -29.86
N LEU A 126 19.66 1.54 -30.57
CA LEU A 126 18.98 1.56 -31.87
C LEU A 126 19.99 1.38 -33.00
N GLU A 127 19.85 0.35 -33.84
CA GLU A 127 20.85 -0.01 -34.84
C GLU A 127 20.40 0.40 -36.26
N CYS A 128 19.31 -0.18 -36.74
CA CYS A 128 18.81 0.06 -38.10
C CYS A 128 17.29 0.14 -38.12
N LEU A 129 16.75 1.00 -39.00
CA LEU A 129 15.33 1.02 -39.33
C LEU A 129 15.12 0.44 -40.74
N LYS A 130 14.28 -0.58 -40.85
CA LYS A 130 13.90 -1.28 -42.09
C LYS A 130 12.45 -0.92 -42.40
N VAL A 131 12.19 -0.27 -43.54
CA VAL A 131 10.85 0.18 -43.94
C VAL A 131 10.43 -0.52 -45.24
N ASP A 132 9.27 -1.15 -45.22
CA ASP A 132 8.65 -1.79 -46.39
C ASP A 132 7.19 -1.39 -46.54
N GLY A 133 6.94 -0.36 -47.35
CA GLY A 133 5.62 0.27 -47.44
C GLY A 133 5.25 0.93 -46.12
N ASP A 134 4.16 0.47 -45.51
CA ASP A 134 3.67 0.95 -44.21
C ASP A 134 4.22 0.14 -43.02
N LEU A 135 4.94 -0.95 -43.29
CA LEU A 135 5.55 -1.78 -42.25
C LEU A 135 6.95 -1.27 -41.94
N ALA A 136 7.20 -0.97 -40.67
CA ALA A 136 8.51 -0.61 -40.17
C ALA A 136 8.99 -1.63 -39.13
N THR A 137 10.24 -2.06 -39.27
CA THR A 137 10.94 -2.94 -38.33
C THR A 137 12.20 -2.23 -37.89
N ILE A 138 12.45 -2.20 -36.59
CA ILE A 138 13.66 -1.62 -36.00
C ILE A 138 14.53 -2.74 -35.42
N GLU A 139 15.80 -2.73 -35.78
CA GLU A 139 16.82 -3.57 -35.18
C GLU A 139 17.32 -2.88 -33.92
N VAL A 140 17.16 -3.53 -32.77
CA VAL A 140 17.58 -3.03 -31.46
C VAL A 140 18.58 -3.97 -30.81
N ALA A 141 19.50 -3.42 -30.04
CA ALA A 141 20.44 -4.15 -29.20
C ALA A 141 20.00 -4.08 -27.74
N ILE A 142 19.64 -5.21 -27.15
CA ILE A 142 19.23 -5.33 -25.73
C ILE A 142 20.14 -6.34 -25.06
N GLY A 143 20.87 -5.93 -24.02
CA GLY A 143 21.84 -6.81 -23.34
C GLY A 143 22.93 -7.36 -24.27
N GLY A 144 23.28 -6.60 -25.32
CA GLY A 144 24.25 -7.00 -26.35
C GLY A 144 23.73 -7.97 -27.42
N GLN A 145 22.46 -8.39 -27.35
CA GLN A 145 21.82 -9.19 -28.40
C GLN A 145 21.04 -8.30 -29.35
N LYS A 146 21.22 -8.51 -30.67
CA LYS A 146 20.47 -7.80 -31.70
C LYS A 146 19.17 -8.54 -32.02
N THR A 147 18.07 -7.80 -32.02
CA THR A 147 16.71 -8.31 -32.27
C THR A 147 15.98 -7.36 -33.21
N ASP A 148 15.32 -7.91 -34.23
CA ASP A 148 14.40 -7.17 -35.08
C ASP A 148 13.01 -7.16 -34.46
N LEU A 149 12.43 -5.97 -34.28
CA LEU A 149 11.08 -5.78 -33.74
C LEU A 149 10.25 -4.92 -34.69
N PRO A 150 8.95 -5.21 -34.90
CA PRO A 150 8.04 -4.22 -35.44
C PRO A 150 8.16 -2.90 -34.67
N LEU A 151 8.07 -1.77 -35.36
CA LEU A 151 8.26 -0.46 -34.73
C LEU A 151 7.25 -0.20 -33.62
N ASP A 152 6.01 -0.68 -33.77
CA ASP A 152 4.98 -0.56 -32.75
C ASP A 152 5.27 -1.45 -31.53
N ASP A 153 5.75 -2.67 -31.73
CA ASP A 153 6.19 -3.56 -30.65
C ASP A 153 7.37 -2.94 -29.86
N PHE A 154 8.29 -2.24 -30.53
CA PHE A 154 9.34 -1.47 -29.87
C PHE A 154 8.76 -0.33 -29.02
N ARG A 155 7.76 0.39 -29.53
CA ARG A 155 7.08 1.46 -28.77
C ARG A 155 6.32 0.90 -27.57
N ASP A 156 5.67 -0.26 -27.71
CA ASP A 156 5.03 -0.97 -26.61
C ASP A 156 6.07 -1.41 -25.56
N LEU A 157 7.18 -2.01 -25.99
CA LEU A 157 8.28 -2.43 -25.11
C LEU A 157 8.80 -1.25 -24.26
N VAL A 158 9.06 -0.09 -24.88
CA VAL A 158 9.54 1.10 -24.15
C VAL A 158 8.47 1.62 -23.19
N ARG A 159 7.19 1.65 -23.59
CA ARG A 159 6.09 2.06 -22.70
C ARG A 159 5.93 1.12 -21.50
N ASP A 160 6.13 -0.17 -21.69
CA ASP A 160 6.09 -1.15 -20.62
C ASP A 160 7.22 -0.90 -19.61
N ARG A 161 8.44 -0.58 -20.08
CA ARG A 161 9.56 -0.20 -19.19
C ARG A 161 9.30 1.08 -18.40
N VAL A 162 8.70 2.09 -19.04
CA VAL A 162 8.24 3.30 -18.32
C VAL A 162 7.20 2.93 -17.27
N ARG A 163 6.24 2.06 -17.58
CA ARG A 163 5.22 1.61 -16.63
C ARG A 163 5.83 0.87 -15.44
N GLU A 164 6.81 0.01 -15.69
CA GLU A 164 7.55 -0.70 -14.64
C GLU A 164 8.26 0.27 -13.69
N ASP A 165 8.93 1.30 -14.20
CA ASP A 165 9.59 2.31 -13.35
C ASP A 165 8.62 3.09 -12.48
N VAL A 166 7.50 3.50 -13.09
CA VAL A 166 6.43 4.20 -12.37
C VAL A 166 5.86 3.30 -11.28
N GLN A 167 5.70 2.00 -11.54
CA GLN A 167 5.25 1.03 -10.54
C GLN A 167 6.30 0.76 -9.45
N GLN A 168 7.59 0.67 -9.80
CA GLN A 168 8.67 0.47 -8.83
C GLN A 168 8.81 1.67 -7.88
N GLN A 169 8.58 2.89 -8.35
CA GLN A 169 8.54 4.07 -7.47
C GLN A 169 7.21 4.24 -6.73
N ARG A 170 6.09 3.78 -7.31
CA ARG A 170 4.79 3.72 -6.62
C ARG A 170 4.70 2.60 -5.60
N ALA A 171 5.58 1.59 -5.67
CA ALA A 171 5.71 0.59 -4.63
C ALA A 171 5.91 1.39 -3.35
N PRO A 172 4.94 1.33 -2.41
CA PRO A 172 5.01 2.15 -1.21
C PRO A 172 6.38 1.89 -0.63
N SER A 173 7.15 2.95 -0.42
CA SER A 173 8.40 2.85 0.33
C SER A 173 8.08 1.93 1.50
N PRO A 174 8.76 0.79 1.67
CA PRO A 174 8.31 -0.25 2.59
C PRO A 174 8.30 0.21 4.06
N PHE A 175 8.50 1.51 4.31
CA PHE A 175 8.53 2.25 5.55
C PHE A 175 7.59 3.48 5.62
N SER A 176 6.79 3.82 4.60
CA SER A 176 5.89 4.99 4.66
C SER A 176 4.54 4.64 5.30
N ILE A 177 4.27 5.22 6.47
CA ILE A 177 2.99 5.12 7.16
C ILE A 177 2.17 6.36 6.76
N ASP A 178 1.17 6.17 5.90
CA ASP A 178 0.29 7.26 5.45
C ASP A 178 -1.04 7.27 6.21
N LEU A 179 -1.17 8.17 7.20
CA LEU A 179 -2.38 8.30 8.00
C LEU A 179 -3.63 8.69 7.18
N ASN A 180 -3.48 9.20 5.96
CA ASN A 180 -4.61 9.51 5.08
C ASN A 180 -5.33 8.24 4.57
N LEU A 181 -4.70 7.06 4.69
CA LEU A 181 -5.32 5.79 4.33
C LEU A 181 -6.31 5.30 5.40
N VAL A 182 -6.19 5.75 6.66
CA VAL A 182 -7.04 5.26 7.77
C VAL A 182 -8.53 5.54 7.56
N PRO A 183 -8.97 6.73 7.12
CA PRO A 183 -10.39 6.96 6.82
C PRO A 183 -10.93 6.04 5.72
N ARG A 184 -10.13 5.73 4.70
CA ARG A 184 -10.50 4.81 3.61
C ARG A 184 -10.56 3.37 4.11
N ALA A 185 -9.59 2.94 4.90
CA ALA A 185 -9.60 1.62 5.53
C ALA A 185 -10.79 1.46 6.48
N ARG A 186 -11.18 2.51 7.20
CA ARG A 186 -12.38 2.50 8.03
C ARG A 186 -13.66 2.35 7.20
N ALA A 187 -13.72 2.98 6.03
CA ALA A 187 -14.85 2.82 5.11
C ALA A 187 -14.91 1.38 4.56
N ALA A 188 -13.78 0.80 4.14
CA ALA A 188 -13.68 -0.58 3.70
C ALA A 188 -14.08 -1.57 4.80
N ALA A 189 -13.57 -1.40 6.03
CA ALA A 189 -13.92 -2.22 7.18
C ALA A 189 -15.43 -2.16 7.52
N LYS A 190 -16.06 -0.98 7.41
CA LYS A 190 -17.52 -0.84 7.58
C LYS A 190 -18.33 -1.51 6.49
N ALA A 191 -17.76 -1.64 5.29
CA ALA A 191 -18.36 -2.34 4.17
C ALA A 191 -18.06 -3.85 4.16
N GLU A 192 -17.38 -4.36 5.21
CA GLU A 192 -16.91 -5.75 5.32
C GLU A 192 -15.94 -6.16 4.18
N ASP A 193 -15.32 -5.17 3.52
CA ASP A 193 -14.32 -5.37 2.47
C ASP A 193 -12.94 -5.63 3.08
N SER A 194 -12.70 -6.88 3.46
CA SER A 194 -11.46 -7.32 4.10
C SER A 194 -10.25 -7.22 3.17
N ASP A 195 -10.44 -7.49 1.87
CA ASP A 195 -9.37 -7.38 0.87
C ASP A 195 -8.93 -5.92 0.71
N GLY A 196 -9.87 -4.97 0.63
CA GLY A 196 -9.57 -3.53 0.57
C GLY A 196 -8.85 -3.00 1.81
N VAL A 197 -9.17 -3.51 3.02
CA VAL A 197 -8.42 -3.17 4.24
C VAL A 197 -6.97 -3.67 4.17
N VAL A 198 -6.75 -4.90 3.69
CA VAL A 198 -5.41 -5.47 3.53
C VAL A 198 -4.61 -4.74 2.45
N GLU A 199 -5.25 -4.33 1.35
CA GLU A 199 -4.60 -3.53 0.30
C GLU A 199 -4.08 -2.19 0.85
N LEU A 200 -4.89 -1.51 1.68
CA LEU A 200 -4.55 -0.19 2.22
C LEU A 200 -3.53 -0.23 3.36
N LEU A 201 -3.59 -1.23 4.23
CA LEU A 201 -2.83 -1.25 5.50
C LEU A 201 -1.82 -2.41 5.61
N GLY A 202 -1.82 -3.36 4.67
CA GLY A 202 -1.05 -4.61 4.77
C GLY A 202 0.46 -4.43 4.88
N SER A 203 1.00 -3.31 4.41
CA SER A 203 2.43 -2.97 4.50
C SER A 203 2.84 -2.34 5.85
N TRP A 204 1.88 -1.92 6.69
CA TRP A 204 2.14 -1.15 7.91
C TRP A 204 2.80 -1.91 9.07
N PRO A 205 2.55 -3.21 9.31
CA PRO A 205 3.05 -3.89 10.51
C PRO A 205 4.58 -3.87 10.65
N GLY A 206 5.33 -4.04 9.55
CA GLY A 206 6.79 -4.01 9.57
C GLY A 206 7.36 -2.66 10.02
N PRO A 207 7.01 -1.55 9.34
CA PRO A 207 7.43 -0.19 9.71
C PRO A 207 7.01 0.20 11.12
N LEU A 208 5.77 -0.10 11.51
CA LEU A 208 5.27 0.24 12.84
C LEU A 208 5.98 -0.52 13.95
N SER A 209 6.44 -1.75 13.70
CA SER A 209 7.26 -2.51 14.66
C SER A 209 8.62 -1.86 14.88
N LEU A 210 9.24 -1.32 13.82
CA LEU A 210 10.52 -0.61 13.90
C LEU A 210 10.35 0.76 14.56
N LEU A 211 9.36 1.54 14.12
CA LEU A 211 9.09 2.88 14.64
C LEU A 211 8.78 2.87 16.14
N LEU A 212 8.05 1.87 16.63
CA LEU A 212 7.75 1.72 18.05
C LEU A 212 9.02 1.65 18.92
N ARG A 213 10.16 1.21 18.37
CA ARG A 213 11.43 1.08 19.09
C ARG A 213 12.27 2.36 19.06
N THR A 214 11.86 3.40 18.36
CA THR A 214 12.61 4.67 18.25
C THR A 214 12.06 5.73 19.22
N ALA A 215 12.89 6.73 19.53
CA ALA A 215 12.46 7.88 20.33
C ALA A 215 11.35 8.68 19.64
N GLU A 216 11.36 8.71 18.30
CA GLU A 216 10.34 9.37 17.48
C GLU A 216 8.98 8.70 17.64
N GLY A 217 8.92 7.36 17.59
CA GLY A 217 7.68 6.61 17.80
C GLY A 217 7.12 6.75 19.21
N GLN A 218 7.99 6.79 20.22
CA GLN A 218 7.59 7.03 21.62
C GLN A 218 7.14 8.46 21.88
N GLY A 219 7.65 9.43 21.11
CA GLY A 219 7.28 10.84 21.18
C GLY A 219 6.01 11.22 20.41
N LEU A 220 5.35 10.26 19.74
CA LEU A 220 4.12 10.53 19.00
C LEU A 220 2.98 10.95 19.94
N ALA A 221 2.18 11.90 19.47
CA ALA A 221 1.00 12.36 20.18
C ALA A 221 0.02 11.19 20.46
N PRO A 222 -0.67 11.18 21.62
CA PRO A 222 -1.58 10.10 21.99
C PRO A 222 -2.64 9.81 20.92
N GLU A 223 -3.15 10.84 20.24
CA GLU A 223 -4.18 10.74 19.20
C GLU A 223 -3.65 10.02 17.94
N VAL A 224 -2.37 10.23 17.61
CA VAL A 224 -1.71 9.52 16.50
C VAL A 224 -1.54 8.06 16.86
N ARG A 225 -1.09 7.76 18.09
CA ARG A 225 -0.96 6.38 18.58
C ARG A 225 -2.31 5.65 18.61
N ALA A 226 -3.39 6.35 18.98
CA ALA A 226 -4.77 5.87 18.88
C ALA A 226 -5.11 5.41 17.46
N THR A 227 -4.83 6.30 16.51
CA THR A 227 -5.16 6.11 15.09
C THR A 227 -4.39 4.92 14.52
N LEU A 228 -3.11 4.77 14.87
CA LEU A 228 -2.30 3.62 14.48
C LEU A 228 -2.81 2.31 15.10
N ALA A 229 -3.18 2.33 16.38
CA ALA A 229 -3.74 1.17 17.07
C ALA A 229 -5.10 0.76 16.49
N GLU A 230 -5.98 1.72 16.16
CA GLU A 230 -7.25 1.47 15.47
C GLU A 230 -7.03 0.85 14.07
N ALA A 231 -6.10 1.40 13.29
CA ALA A 231 -5.75 0.89 11.97
C ALA A 231 -5.26 -0.56 12.03
N LEU A 232 -4.37 -0.88 12.97
CA LEU A 232 -3.91 -2.25 13.23
C LEU A 232 -5.06 -3.15 13.70
N GLY A 233 -6.03 -2.63 14.46
CA GLY A 233 -7.23 -3.35 14.86
C GLY A 233 -8.12 -3.75 13.68
N MET A 234 -8.32 -2.84 12.72
CA MET A 234 -9.06 -3.11 11.48
C MET A 234 -8.32 -4.14 10.61
N LEU A 235 -7.02 -3.96 10.39
CA LEU A 235 -6.20 -4.90 9.64
C LEU A 235 -6.19 -6.30 10.27
N GLY A 236 -6.05 -6.38 11.60
CA GLY A 236 -6.11 -7.64 12.32
C GLY A 236 -7.45 -8.36 12.16
N SER A 237 -8.55 -7.62 12.09
CA SER A 237 -9.88 -8.21 11.88
C SER A 237 -10.05 -8.73 10.46
N ALA A 238 -9.61 -7.94 9.47
CA ALA A 238 -9.59 -8.38 8.07
C ALA A 238 -8.77 -9.66 7.88
N PHE A 239 -7.64 -9.80 8.59
CA PHE A 239 -6.88 -11.05 8.56
C PHE A 239 -7.62 -12.24 9.19
N VAL A 240 -8.42 -12.04 10.24
CA VAL A 240 -9.29 -13.11 10.77
C VAL A 240 -10.32 -13.53 9.73
N ASP A 241 -10.98 -12.57 9.10
CA ASP A 241 -12.04 -12.82 8.11
C ASP A 241 -11.51 -13.54 6.86
N LEU A 242 -10.26 -13.25 6.47
CA LEU A 242 -9.55 -13.94 5.39
C LEU A 242 -8.90 -15.27 5.81
N GLY A 243 -9.10 -15.73 7.05
CA GLY A 243 -8.55 -16.98 7.58
C GLY A 243 -7.03 -16.94 7.86
N ARG A 244 -6.40 -15.77 7.85
CA ARG A 244 -4.97 -15.55 8.16
C ARG A 244 -4.77 -15.26 9.65
N THR A 245 -5.20 -16.18 10.51
CA THR A 245 -5.28 -15.98 11.97
C THR A 245 -3.93 -15.74 12.66
N GLU A 246 -2.84 -16.34 12.16
CA GLU A 246 -1.49 -16.08 12.70
C GLU A 246 -1.07 -14.62 12.50
N TRP A 247 -1.26 -14.09 11.28
CA TRP A 247 -0.98 -12.69 10.96
C TRP A 247 -1.88 -11.74 11.75
N ALA A 248 -3.16 -12.08 11.92
CA ALA A 248 -4.08 -11.32 12.75
C ALA A 248 -3.55 -11.16 14.19
N GLN A 249 -3.06 -12.24 14.81
CA GLN A 249 -2.54 -12.21 16.18
C GLN A 249 -1.34 -11.27 16.32
N GLU A 250 -0.38 -11.36 15.40
CA GLU A 250 0.82 -10.52 15.44
C GLU A 250 0.48 -9.04 15.24
N VAL A 251 -0.40 -8.72 14.30
CA VAL A 251 -0.86 -7.34 14.04
C VAL A 251 -1.63 -6.78 15.24
N LEU A 252 -2.53 -7.55 15.83
CA LEU A 252 -3.31 -7.11 17.00
C LEU A 252 -2.42 -6.91 18.23
N ARG A 253 -1.42 -7.76 18.44
CA ARG A 253 -0.41 -7.57 19.51
C ARG A 253 0.39 -6.30 19.31
N LEU A 254 0.79 -6.01 18.08
CA LEU A 254 1.45 -4.74 17.76
C LEU A 254 0.51 -3.55 18.02
N GLY A 255 -0.76 -3.66 17.65
CA GLY A 255 -1.79 -2.64 17.95
C GLY A 255 -1.89 -2.36 19.45
N ILE A 256 -1.86 -3.40 20.29
CA ILE A 256 -1.91 -3.26 21.76
C ILE A 256 -0.67 -2.49 22.27
N GLN A 257 0.50 -2.71 21.69
CA GLN A 257 1.71 -1.97 22.07
C GLN A 257 1.59 -0.47 21.71
N TRP A 258 0.97 -0.16 20.58
CA TRP A 258 0.70 1.23 20.20
C TRP A 258 -0.36 1.89 21.09
N GLY A 259 -1.41 1.15 21.48
CA GLY A 259 -2.55 1.65 22.24
C GLY A 259 -2.39 1.71 23.77
N GLN A 260 -1.21 1.44 24.34
CA GLN A 260 -1.00 1.24 25.79
C GLN A 260 -1.59 2.34 26.70
N ASP A 261 -1.55 3.59 26.27
CA ASP A 261 -2.03 4.73 27.06
C ASP A 261 -3.53 5.03 26.87
N GLN A 262 -4.19 4.31 25.97
CA GLN A 262 -5.59 4.50 25.62
C GLN A 262 -6.43 3.28 25.96
N LEU A 263 -7.15 3.41 27.08
CA LEU A 263 -7.93 2.31 27.66
C LEU A 263 -8.97 1.76 26.68
N GLU A 264 -9.72 2.62 25.99
CA GLU A 264 -10.81 2.22 25.10
C GLU A 264 -10.29 1.45 23.86
N VAL A 265 -9.28 1.99 23.17
CA VAL A 265 -8.67 1.35 22.00
C VAL A 265 -8.01 0.03 22.40
N SER A 266 -7.28 0.02 23.53
CA SER A 266 -6.71 -1.21 24.08
C SER A 266 -7.79 -2.25 24.39
N ALA A 267 -8.93 -1.84 24.97
CA ALA A 267 -10.03 -2.75 25.31
C ALA A 267 -10.59 -3.45 24.06
N ASP A 268 -10.80 -2.70 22.97
CA ASP A 268 -11.26 -3.26 21.70
C ASP A 268 -10.23 -4.21 21.08
N LEU A 269 -8.94 -3.87 21.12
CA LEU A 269 -7.88 -4.73 20.60
C LEU A 269 -7.75 -6.05 21.37
N PHE A 270 -7.85 -6.02 22.72
CA PHE A 270 -7.88 -7.26 23.52
C PHE A 270 -9.10 -8.12 23.19
N ARG A 271 -10.26 -7.51 22.93
CA ARG A 271 -11.47 -8.22 22.50
C ARG A 271 -11.26 -8.90 21.15
N ARG A 272 -10.74 -8.17 20.15
CA ARG A 272 -10.43 -8.71 18.81
C ARG A 272 -9.40 -9.84 18.86
N LEU A 273 -8.32 -9.66 19.63
CA LEU A 273 -7.30 -10.69 19.80
C LEU A 273 -7.89 -11.93 20.47
N GLY A 274 -8.73 -11.77 21.51
CA GLY A 274 -9.46 -12.89 22.11
C GLY A 274 -10.35 -13.63 21.10
N GLY A 275 -11.00 -12.89 20.18
CA GLY A 275 -11.76 -13.45 19.07
C GLY A 275 -10.92 -14.29 18.11
N ALA A 276 -9.75 -13.78 17.71
CA ALA A 276 -8.81 -14.52 16.85
C ALA A 276 -8.36 -15.84 17.49
N TYR A 277 -8.11 -15.84 18.80
CA TYR A 277 -7.78 -17.05 19.54
C TYR A 277 -8.93 -18.05 19.65
N VAL A 278 -10.17 -17.56 19.76
CA VAL A 278 -11.36 -18.42 19.72
C VAL A 278 -11.51 -19.09 18.35
N ALA A 279 -11.20 -18.38 17.27
CA ALA A 279 -11.22 -18.95 15.91
C ALA A 279 -10.21 -20.10 15.73
N GLU A 280 -9.10 -20.09 16.49
CA GLU A 280 -8.12 -21.19 16.54
C GLU A 280 -8.40 -22.23 17.64
N GLU A 281 -9.59 -22.22 18.25
CA GLU A 281 -9.97 -23.11 19.36
C GLU A 281 -9.08 -22.96 20.63
N ARG A 282 -8.28 -21.90 20.72
CA ARG A 282 -7.38 -21.59 21.84
C ARG A 282 -8.10 -20.86 22.97
N HIS A 283 -9.19 -21.46 23.43
CA HIS A 283 -10.09 -20.87 24.44
C HIS A 283 -9.42 -20.53 25.78
N GLY A 284 -8.38 -21.25 26.18
CA GLY A 284 -7.67 -21.00 27.43
C GLY A 284 -6.99 -19.63 27.48
N GLU A 285 -6.31 -19.26 26.39
CA GLU A 285 -5.63 -17.97 26.26
C GLU A 285 -6.63 -16.84 26.01
N ALA A 286 -7.69 -17.11 25.23
CA ALA A 286 -8.78 -16.16 24.96
C ALA A 286 -9.46 -15.63 26.24
N ILE A 287 -9.64 -16.48 27.26
CA ILE A 287 -10.25 -16.09 28.55
C ILE A 287 -9.46 -14.93 29.20
N GLY A 288 -8.12 -14.98 29.18
CA GLY A 288 -7.28 -13.93 29.74
C GLY A 288 -7.46 -12.61 29.01
N LEU A 289 -7.51 -12.67 27.68
CA LEU A 289 -7.69 -11.52 26.79
C LEU A 289 -9.06 -10.86 27.00
N PHE A 290 -10.14 -11.63 27.03
CA PHE A 290 -11.49 -11.09 27.27
C PHE A 290 -11.65 -10.48 28.66
N ARG A 291 -11.05 -11.09 29.69
CA ARG A 291 -11.03 -10.50 31.04
C ARG A 291 -10.28 -9.18 31.06
N ARG A 292 -9.17 -9.08 30.34
CA ARG A 292 -8.41 -7.83 30.20
C ARG A 292 -9.23 -6.78 29.47
N ALA A 293 -9.91 -7.13 28.38
CA ALA A 293 -10.81 -6.23 27.65
C ALA A 293 -11.91 -5.65 28.56
N LEU A 294 -12.58 -6.51 29.35
CA LEU A 294 -13.60 -6.08 30.31
C LEU A 294 -13.03 -5.15 31.40
N ALA A 295 -11.84 -5.44 31.92
CA ALA A 295 -11.18 -4.60 32.91
C ALA A 295 -10.81 -3.20 32.37
N LEU A 296 -10.64 -3.08 31.06
CA LEU A 296 -10.35 -1.82 30.36
C LEU A 296 -11.61 -1.09 29.88
N GLY A 297 -12.80 -1.64 30.13
CA GLY A 297 -14.08 -0.98 29.83
C GLY A 297 -14.73 -1.42 28.51
N ALA A 298 -14.30 -2.51 27.88
CA ALA A 298 -14.97 -3.03 26.70
C ALA A 298 -16.46 -3.34 26.97
N PRO A 299 -17.35 -3.13 25.98
CA PRO A 299 -18.79 -3.36 26.15
C PRO A 299 -19.08 -4.82 26.54
N ARG A 300 -19.73 -5.00 27.69
CA ARG A 300 -20.05 -6.32 28.25
C ARG A 300 -20.90 -7.17 27.30
N SER A 301 -21.82 -6.53 26.57
CA SER A 301 -22.70 -7.19 25.58
C SER A 301 -21.93 -7.86 24.45
N GLU A 302 -20.76 -7.33 24.07
CA GLU A 302 -19.94 -7.88 22.99
C GLU A 302 -18.93 -8.92 23.48
N VAL A 303 -18.35 -8.72 24.67
CA VAL A 303 -17.27 -9.56 25.19
C VAL A 303 -17.80 -10.81 25.91
N LEU A 304 -18.85 -10.68 26.72
CA LEU A 304 -19.34 -11.76 27.57
C LEU A 304 -19.83 -12.99 26.80
N PRO A 305 -20.50 -12.87 25.63
CA PRO A 305 -20.87 -14.06 24.85
C PRO A 305 -19.65 -14.89 24.42
N ALA A 306 -18.57 -14.25 23.95
CA ALA A 306 -17.35 -14.93 23.53
C ALA A 306 -16.59 -15.54 24.73
N LEU A 307 -16.59 -14.84 25.87
CA LEU A 307 -16.03 -15.35 27.12
C LEU A 307 -16.82 -16.56 27.65
N ALA A 308 -18.15 -16.51 27.60
CA ALA A 308 -19.03 -17.61 28.01
C ALA A 308 -18.81 -18.87 27.16
N ARG A 309 -18.68 -18.70 25.83
CA ARG A 309 -18.29 -19.80 24.91
C ARG A 309 -16.93 -20.39 25.27
N SER A 310 -15.96 -19.54 25.59
CA SER A 310 -14.60 -19.99 25.97
C SER A 310 -14.58 -20.75 27.30
N PHE A 311 -15.41 -20.36 28.28
CA PHE A 311 -15.59 -21.14 29.51
C PHE A 311 -16.27 -22.49 29.25
N LEU A 312 -17.28 -22.51 28.38
CA LEU A 312 -17.98 -23.75 28.02
C LEU A 312 -17.04 -24.75 27.35
N ALA A 313 -16.23 -24.31 26.39
CA ALA A 313 -15.23 -25.15 25.70
C ALA A 313 -14.12 -25.67 26.63
N ARG A 314 -14.04 -25.14 27.87
CA ARG A 314 -13.09 -25.55 28.91
C ARG A 314 -13.80 -26.25 30.08
N ASP A 315 -15.04 -26.70 29.88
CA ASP A 315 -15.89 -27.39 30.86
C ASP A 315 -16.11 -26.61 32.16
N ARG A 316 -15.99 -25.28 32.11
CA ARG A 316 -16.27 -24.38 33.25
C ARG A 316 -17.72 -23.95 33.23
N HIS A 317 -18.65 -24.91 33.35
CA HIS A 317 -20.09 -24.70 33.13
C HIS A 317 -20.72 -23.62 34.02
N ILE A 318 -20.29 -23.50 35.29
CA ILE A 318 -20.79 -22.45 36.21
C ILE A 318 -20.36 -21.06 35.74
N ALA A 319 -19.10 -20.88 35.36
CA ALA A 319 -18.61 -19.61 34.84
C ALA A 319 -19.28 -19.27 33.50
N ALA A 320 -19.45 -20.28 32.63
CA ALA A 320 -20.10 -20.12 31.34
C ALA A 320 -21.54 -19.63 31.46
N ILE A 321 -22.35 -20.24 32.35
CA ILE A 321 -23.76 -19.85 32.52
C ILE A 321 -23.91 -18.48 33.19
N LEU A 322 -23.05 -18.14 34.16
CA LEU A 322 -23.07 -16.82 34.80
C LEU A 322 -22.67 -15.73 33.80
N CYS A 323 -21.60 -15.94 33.01
CA CYS A 323 -21.22 -15.00 31.96
C CYS A 323 -22.33 -14.84 30.89
N ALA A 324 -23.02 -15.92 30.55
CA ALA A 324 -24.13 -15.88 29.60
C ALA A 324 -25.33 -15.08 30.13
N GLU A 325 -25.63 -15.15 31.42
CA GLU A 325 -26.70 -14.34 32.02
C GLU A 325 -26.29 -12.88 32.19
N ASP A 326 -25.07 -12.61 32.64
CA ASP A 326 -24.51 -11.25 32.67
C ASP A 326 -24.52 -10.60 31.28
N ALA A 327 -24.28 -11.39 30.22
CA ALA A 327 -24.34 -10.90 28.85
C ALA A 327 -25.76 -10.44 28.48
N LEU A 328 -26.79 -11.22 28.85
CA LEU A 328 -28.19 -10.86 28.62
C LEU A 328 -28.59 -9.62 29.42
N ALA A 329 -28.18 -9.53 30.68
CA ALA A 329 -28.40 -8.35 31.51
C ALA A 329 -27.73 -7.09 30.93
N ALA A 330 -26.59 -7.27 30.25
CA ALA A 330 -25.90 -6.21 29.52
C ALA A 330 -26.48 -5.91 28.12
N GLY A 331 -27.55 -6.58 27.69
CA GLY A 331 -28.22 -6.34 26.40
C GLY A 331 -27.75 -7.19 25.23
N ALA A 332 -26.99 -8.28 25.46
CA ALA A 332 -26.65 -9.23 24.40
C ALA A 332 -27.89 -9.99 23.88
N SER A 333 -27.86 -10.41 22.62
CA SER A 333 -28.92 -11.24 22.03
C SER A 333 -29.05 -12.60 22.72
N GLN A 334 -30.28 -13.09 22.85
CA GLN A 334 -30.54 -14.43 23.38
C GLN A 334 -29.85 -15.51 22.54
N ASP A 335 -29.79 -15.34 21.22
CA ASP A 335 -29.17 -16.30 20.31
C ASP A 335 -27.67 -16.43 20.55
N ALA A 336 -26.99 -15.31 20.84
CA ALA A 336 -25.53 -15.27 21.04
C ALA A 336 -25.05 -16.13 22.22
N VAL A 337 -25.93 -16.39 23.20
CA VAL A 337 -25.63 -17.16 24.42
C VAL A 337 -26.47 -18.43 24.57
N ARG A 338 -27.39 -18.70 23.63
CA ARG A 338 -28.34 -19.81 23.71
C ARG A 338 -27.64 -21.14 23.92
N ASP A 339 -26.69 -21.47 23.06
CA ASP A 339 -25.97 -22.74 23.11
C ASP A 339 -25.21 -22.93 24.42
N VAL A 340 -24.59 -21.85 24.91
CA VAL A 340 -23.86 -21.87 26.19
C VAL A 340 -24.82 -22.16 27.33
N ARG A 341 -25.97 -21.48 27.37
CA ARG A 341 -26.97 -21.68 28.43
C ARG A 341 -27.57 -23.08 28.38
N THR A 342 -27.92 -23.58 27.20
CA THR A 342 -28.50 -24.93 27.05
C THR A 342 -27.52 -25.99 27.53
N LYS A 343 -26.30 -26.03 26.96
CA LYS A 343 -25.28 -27.02 27.31
C LYS A 343 -24.86 -26.93 28.78
N ALA A 344 -24.71 -25.73 29.32
CA ALA A 344 -24.36 -25.56 30.73
C ALA A 344 -25.50 -26.00 31.66
N LYS A 345 -26.77 -25.71 31.33
CA LYS A 345 -27.91 -26.17 32.14
C LYS A 345 -28.08 -27.68 32.11
N GLU A 346 -27.89 -28.31 30.95
CA GLU A 346 -27.96 -29.77 30.81
C GLU A 346 -26.93 -30.46 31.72
N VAL A 347 -25.69 -29.96 31.74
CA VAL A 347 -24.64 -30.53 32.60
C VAL A 347 -24.86 -30.22 34.08
N LEU A 348 -25.28 -29.00 34.41
CA LEU A 348 -25.44 -28.59 35.81
C LEU A 348 -26.71 -29.14 36.46
N GLY A 349 -27.75 -29.44 35.67
CA GLY A 349 -28.97 -30.14 36.08
C GLY A 349 -29.70 -29.56 37.29
N THR A 350 -30.31 -30.44 38.09
CA THR A 350 -31.12 -30.09 39.27
C THR A 350 -30.38 -29.25 40.33
N PRO A 351 -29.07 -29.46 40.61
CA PRO A 351 -28.33 -28.55 41.49
C PRO A 351 -28.40 -27.08 41.09
N TRP A 352 -28.35 -26.78 39.79
CA TRP A 352 -28.45 -25.42 39.29
C TRP A 352 -29.83 -24.80 39.50
N GLU A 353 -30.89 -25.58 39.25
CA GLU A 353 -32.27 -25.14 39.49
C GLU A 353 -32.49 -24.77 40.96
N ARG A 354 -32.03 -25.63 41.88
CA ARG A 354 -32.08 -25.38 43.32
C ARG A 354 -31.29 -24.14 43.72
N PHE A 355 -30.12 -23.94 43.11
CA PHE A 355 -29.32 -22.73 43.32
C PHE A 355 -30.10 -21.47 42.89
N ARG A 356 -30.73 -21.49 41.71
CA ARG A 356 -31.50 -20.36 41.19
C ARG A 356 -32.78 -20.05 41.97
N THR A 357 -33.38 -21.05 42.61
CA THR A 357 -34.47 -20.79 43.56
C THR A 357 -34.01 -19.97 44.77
N ARG A 358 -32.73 -20.09 45.16
CA ARG A 358 -32.13 -19.38 46.31
C ARG A 358 -31.46 -18.06 45.93
N VAL A 359 -30.94 -17.97 44.71
CA VAL A 359 -30.26 -16.79 44.16
C VAL A 359 -30.89 -16.46 42.80
N PRO A 360 -31.96 -15.63 42.76
CA PRO A 360 -32.56 -15.18 41.52
C PRO A 360 -31.56 -14.34 40.70
N ALA A 361 -31.75 -14.33 39.38
CA ALA A 361 -30.91 -13.60 38.43
C ALA A 361 -31.08 -12.08 38.53
#